data_AF-A0A498SLN3-F1
#
_entry.id   AF-A0A498SLN3-F1
#
_cell.length_a   1.000
_cell.length_b   1.000
_cell.length_c   1.000
_cell.angle_alpha   90.00
_cell.angle_beta   90.00
_cell.angle_gamma   90.00
#
_symmetry.space_group_name_H-M   'P 1'
#
loop_
_entity.id
_entity.type
_entity.pdbx_description
1 polymer ?
#
loop_
_entity_poly.entity_id
_entity_poly.type
_entity_poly.pdbx_seq_one_letter_code
_entity_poly.pdbx_strand_id
1 'polypeptide(L)'
;MAFQDKETNEKWSTLANCTVMEGDFSVSMITSSNFTHENFPVFSRLRVITGHLLIFQVSALRSLKRIFPNLRIIGGQELIMNYALVIYQNTHLVEIGLPKLTTIINGGVRIMDNTQLCYSRYIDWSQILIGPANDILTDQNKGTDS
;
A
#
# COMPACT_ATOMS: atom_id res chain seq x y z
N MET A 1 6.15 -8.73 6.65
CA MET A 1 5.85 -9.75 5.63
C MET A 1 6.10 -9.17 4.24
N ALA A 2 6.63 -9.93 3.28
CA ALA A 2 6.99 -9.40 1.96
C ALA A 2 6.53 -10.32 0.81
N PHE A 3 5.45 -9.98 0.12
CA PHE A 3 5.07 -10.70 -1.11
C PHE A 3 6.04 -10.36 -2.24
N GLN A 4 6.74 -11.39 -2.71
CA GLN A 4 7.69 -11.36 -3.82
C GLN A 4 7.39 -12.48 -4.81
N ASP A 5 7.92 -12.36 -6.03
CA ASP A 5 7.70 -13.28 -7.16
C ASP A 5 8.00 -14.77 -6.87
N LYS A 6 8.76 -15.06 -5.83
CA LYS A 6 9.20 -16.42 -5.43
C LYS A 6 8.60 -16.93 -4.11
N GLU A 7 7.71 -16.21 -3.44
CA GLU A 7 7.25 -16.61 -2.09
C GLU A 7 6.11 -17.65 -2.11
N THR A 8 6.30 -18.75 -1.37
CA THR A 8 5.55 -20.01 -1.40
C THR A 8 4.08 -19.88 -0.98
N ASN A 9 3.17 -20.49 -1.76
CA ASN A 9 1.70 -20.51 -1.57
C ASN A 9 1.21 -20.92 -0.17
N GLU A 10 1.98 -21.69 0.61
CA GLU A 10 1.54 -22.22 1.91
C GLU A 10 1.42 -21.15 3.02
N LYS A 11 2.24 -20.10 2.98
CA LYS A 11 2.12 -18.99 3.95
C LYS A 11 0.90 -18.12 3.70
N TRP A 12 0.38 -18.09 2.48
CA TRP A 12 -0.71 -17.19 2.08
C TRP A 12 -2.09 -17.72 2.46
N SER A 13 -2.25 -19.04 2.49
CA SER A 13 -3.51 -19.70 2.87
C SER A 13 -3.84 -19.47 4.35
N THR A 14 -2.85 -19.45 5.24
CA THR A 14 -3.03 -19.18 6.66
C THR A 14 -3.43 -17.73 6.93
N LEU A 15 -2.96 -16.80 6.10
CA LEU A 15 -3.23 -15.37 6.22
C LEU A 15 -4.58 -14.94 5.65
N ALA A 16 -5.21 -15.77 4.82
CA ALA A 16 -6.55 -15.49 4.29
C ALA A 16 -7.59 -15.25 5.41
N ASN A 17 -7.34 -15.80 6.60
CA ASN A 17 -8.21 -15.66 7.77
C ASN A 17 -7.78 -14.59 8.78
N CYS A 18 -6.63 -13.96 8.59
CA CYS A 18 -6.14 -12.93 9.50
C CYS A 18 -6.92 -11.62 9.34
N THR A 19 -7.26 -11.00 10.48
CA THR A 19 -7.91 -9.68 10.51
C THR A 19 -6.94 -8.57 10.91
N VAL A 20 -5.92 -8.92 11.68
CA VAL A 20 -4.82 -8.05 12.08
C VAL A 20 -3.52 -8.72 11.62
N MET A 21 -2.65 -7.95 10.96
CA MET A 21 -1.27 -8.32 10.70
C MET A 21 -0.38 -7.50 11.62
N GLU A 22 0.34 -8.18 12.49
CA GLU A 22 1.37 -7.57 13.33
C GLU A 22 2.65 -7.35 12.51
N GLY A 23 3.20 -6.14 12.59
CA GLY A 23 4.34 -5.70 11.80
C GLY A 23 3.94 -5.16 10.43
N ASP A 24 4.90 -5.24 9.50
CA ASP A 24 4.80 -4.57 8.20
C ASP A 24 4.26 -5.49 7.11
N PHE A 25 3.66 -4.90 6.08
CA PHE A 25 3.34 -5.59 4.83
C PHE A 25 4.05 -4.92 3.67
N SER A 26 4.82 -5.67 2.89
CA SER A 26 5.38 -5.21 1.62
C SER A 26 4.95 -6.08 0.44
N VAL A 27 4.71 -5.45 -0.70
CA VAL A 27 4.58 -6.07 -2.02
C VAL A 27 5.62 -5.40 -2.89
N SER A 28 6.63 -6.16 -3.32
CA SER A 28 7.71 -5.54 -4.08
C SER A 28 8.39 -6.45 -5.08
N MET A 29 9.07 -5.82 -6.05
CA MET A 29 9.92 -6.50 -7.04
C MET A 29 9.17 -7.54 -7.90
N ILE A 30 7.90 -7.29 -8.21
CA ILE A 30 7.09 -8.16 -9.08
C ILE A 30 7.03 -7.51 -10.46
N THR A 31 8.01 -7.81 -11.30
CA THR A 31 8.19 -7.17 -12.63
C THR A 31 8.03 -8.13 -13.80
N SER A 32 7.80 -9.42 -13.53
CA SER A 32 7.61 -10.45 -14.55
C SER A 32 6.39 -10.16 -15.42
N SER A 33 6.56 -10.25 -16.75
CA SER A 33 5.48 -10.09 -17.73
C SER A 33 4.43 -11.21 -17.67
N ASN A 34 4.77 -12.35 -17.07
CA ASN A 34 3.85 -13.47 -16.88
C ASN A 34 2.91 -13.26 -15.68
N PHE A 35 3.17 -12.25 -14.84
CA PHE A 35 2.32 -11.93 -13.71
C PHE A 35 1.16 -11.04 -14.16
N THR A 36 -0.06 -11.39 -13.77
CA THR A 36 -1.28 -10.64 -14.07
C THR A 36 -1.93 -10.14 -12.79
N HIS A 37 -2.90 -9.25 -12.93
CA HIS A 37 -3.66 -8.72 -11.79
C HIS A 37 -4.28 -9.81 -10.91
N GLU A 38 -4.68 -10.94 -11.50
CA GLU A 38 -5.32 -12.04 -10.79
C GLU A 38 -4.34 -12.91 -9.99
N ASN A 39 -3.04 -12.80 -10.24
CA ASN A 39 -2.04 -13.56 -9.50
C ASN A 39 -1.76 -12.99 -8.10
N PHE A 40 -2.19 -11.74 -7.82
CA PHE A 40 -2.04 -11.15 -6.50
C PHE A 40 -3.04 -11.79 -5.51
N PRO A 41 -2.58 -12.12 -4.28
CA PRO A 41 -3.43 -12.69 -3.25
C PRO A 41 -4.49 -11.69 -2.79
N VAL A 42 -5.59 -12.19 -2.21
CA VAL A 42 -6.69 -11.38 -1.68
C VAL A 42 -6.81 -11.63 -0.18
N PHE A 43 -6.50 -10.64 0.66
CA PHE A 43 -6.72 -10.71 2.11
C PHE A 43 -8.08 -10.11 2.47
N SER A 44 -9.14 -10.86 2.17
CA SER A 44 -10.52 -10.38 2.32
C SER A 44 -10.88 -10.00 3.76
N ARG A 45 -10.23 -10.60 4.77
CA ARG A 45 -10.53 -10.36 6.19
C ARG A 45 -9.60 -9.36 6.85
N LEU A 46 -8.47 -9.03 6.23
CA LEU A 46 -7.46 -8.14 6.82
C LEU A 46 -8.03 -6.72 6.93
N ARG A 47 -7.92 -6.14 8.13
CA ARG A 47 -8.43 -4.81 8.48
C ARG A 47 -7.36 -3.91 9.06
N VAL A 48 -6.34 -4.48 9.68
CA VAL A 48 -5.29 -3.72 10.37
C VAL A 48 -3.92 -4.27 9.98
N ILE A 49 -3.01 -3.36 9.65
CA ILE A 49 -1.57 -3.61 9.59
C ILE A 49 -0.96 -2.74 10.69
N THR A 50 -0.23 -3.30 11.65
CA THR A 50 0.26 -2.49 12.79
C THR A 50 1.52 -1.69 12.45
N GLY A 51 2.32 -2.14 11.50
CA GLY A 51 3.49 -1.45 10.97
C GLY A 51 3.18 -0.58 9.75
N HIS A 52 4.08 -0.59 8.77
CA HIS A 52 3.92 0.12 7.48
C HIS A 52 3.41 -0.79 6.35
N LEU A 53 2.87 -0.15 5.32
CA LEU A 53 2.49 -0.78 4.05
C LEU A 53 3.36 -0.23 2.91
N LEU A 54 4.11 -1.11 2.25
CA LEU A 54 4.97 -0.79 1.10
C LEU A 54 4.50 -1.49 -0.17
N ILE A 55 4.30 -0.73 -1.25
CA ILE A 55 4.06 -1.23 -2.60
C ILE A 55 5.12 -0.64 -3.53
N PHE A 56 6.09 -1.45 -3.95
CA PHE A 56 7.29 -0.94 -4.62
C PHE A 56 7.70 -1.76 -5.85
N GLN A 57 7.84 -1.10 -7.00
CA GLN A 57 8.26 -1.77 -8.25
C GLN A 57 7.38 -2.98 -8.59
N VAL A 58 6.06 -2.80 -8.52
CA VAL A 58 5.06 -3.80 -8.87
C VAL A 58 4.49 -3.50 -10.24
N SER A 59 4.63 -4.47 -11.14
CA SER A 59 3.98 -4.51 -12.45
C SER A 59 2.69 -5.31 -12.37
N ALA A 60 1.77 -5.07 -13.32
CA ALA A 60 0.47 -5.74 -13.46
C ALA A 60 -0.58 -5.52 -12.33
N LEU A 61 -0.21 -5.05 -11.14
CA LEU A 61 -1.18 -4.67 -10.11
C LEU A 61 -1.90 -3.38 -10.51
N ARG A 62 -3.22 -3.43 -10.73
CA ARG A 62 -4.01 -2.26 -11.14
C ARG A 62 -4.65 -1.48 -9.98
N SER A 63 -4.91 -2.15 -8.85
CA SER A 63 -5.59 -1.57 -7.69
C SER A 63 -5.22 -2.34 -6.43
N LEU A 64 -4.93 -1.67 -5.30
CA LEU A 64 -4.68 -2.37 -4.04
C LEU A 64 -5.94 -3.01 -3.47
N LYS A 65 -7.14 -2.69 -4.00
CA LYS A 65 -8.39 -3.36 -3.65
C LYS A 65 -8.31 -4.87 -3.87
N ARG A 66 -7.50 -5.31 -4.85
CA ARG A 66 -7.22 -6.72 -5.10
C ARG A 66 -6.64 -7.39 -3.86
N ILE A 67 -5.70 -6.74 -3.20
CA ILE A 67 -4.94 -7.32 -2.10
C ILE A 67 -5.61 -7.02 -0.76
N PHE A 68 -6.10 -5.79 -0.58
CA PHE A 68 -6.56 -5.24 0.69
C PHE A 68 -7.96 -4.62 0.61
N PRO A 69 -9.00 -5.38 0.20
CA PRO A 69 -10.34 -4.81 -0.02
C PRO A 69 -10.99 -4.26 1.26
N ASN A 70 -10.52 -4.66 2.44
CA ASN A 70 -11.11 -4.33 3.73
C ASN A 70 -10.14 -3.69 4.74
N LEU A 71 -8.95 -3.27 4.29
CA LEU A 71 -7.99 -2.59 5.14
C LEU A 71 -8.56 -1.26 5.63
N ARG A 72 -8.45 -1.00 6.93
CA ARG A 72 -9.02 0.16 7.63
C ARG A 72 -7.98 1.00 8.35
N ILE A 73 -6.98 0.34 8.93
CA ILE A 73 -5.99 0.97 9.80
C ILE A 73 -4.58 0.55 9.39
N ILE A 74 -3.69 1.54 9.27
CA ILE A 74 -2.23 1.34 9.25
C ILE A 74 -1.68 1.96 10.53
N GLY A 75 -0.98 1.17 11.33
CA GLY A 75 -0.53 1.59 12.66
C GLY A 75 0.73 2.44 12.64
N GLY A 76 1.67 2.18 11.72
CA GLY A 76 2.92 2.93 11.65
C GLY A 76 3.79 2.79 12.91
N GLN A 77 3.76 1.63 13.57
CA GLN A 77 4.71 1.31 14.64
C GLN A 77 6.16 1.30 14.11
N GLU A 78 6.33 0.81 12.88
CA GLU A 78 7.57 0.86 12.11
C GLU A 78 7.31 1.69 10.84
N LEU A 79 8.29 2.50 10.44
CA LEU A 79 8.16 3.47 9.34
C LEU A 79 9.29 3.31 8.31
N ILE A 80 9.00 3.63 7.05
CA ILE A 80 10.03 3.78 6.00
C ILE A 80 10.29 5.26 5.80
N MET A 81 11.45 5.77 6.22
CA MET A 81 11.81 7.18 6.10
C MET A 81 10.71 8.13 6.62
N ASN A 82 10.10 7.79 7.77
CA ASN A 82 8.95 8.46 8.40
C ASN A 82 7.57 8.24 7.76
N TYR A 83 7.45 7.39 6.74
CA TYR A 83 6.18 7.09 6.07
C TYR A 83 5.64 5.72 6.50
N ALA A 84 4.34 5.66 6.79
CA ALA A 84 3.62 4.42 7.10
C ALA A 84 2.93 3.81 5.87
N LEU A 85 2.64 4.63 4.85
CA LEU A 85 2.15 4.16 3.56
C LEU A 85 3.08 4.63 2.46
N VAL A 86 3.68 3.68 1.73
CA VAL A 86 4.59 3.96 0.62
C VAL A 86 4.12 3.23 -0.63
N ILE A 87 3.78 3.98 -1.68
CA ILE A 87 3.39 3.45 -3.00
C ILE A 87 4.34 4.08 -4.03
N TYR A 88 5.32 3.33 -4.49
CA TYR A 88 6.44 3.89 -5.25
C TYR A 88 6.78 3.07 -6.51
N GLN A 89 6.97 3.75 -7.64
CA GLN A 89 7.45 3.13 -8.89
C GLN A 89 6.60 1.96 -9.41
N ASN A 90 5.27 2.02 -9.29
CA ASN A 90 4.39 0.99 -9.82
C ASN A 90 3.87 1.35 -11.22
N THR A 91 4.13 0.48 -12.20
CA THR A 91 3.93 0.79 -13.63
C THR A 91 2.47 0.73 -14.08
N HIS A 92 1.69 -0.21 -13.56
CA HIS A 92 0.31 -0.47 -14.03
C HIS A 92 -0.76 -0.15 -12.98
N LEU A 93 -0.38 0.46 -11.86
CA LEU A 93 -1.29 0.83 -10.80
C LEU A 93 -2.13 2.02 -11.26
N VAL A 94 -3.44 1.83 -11.40
CA VAL A 94 -4.39 2.82 -11.91
C VAL A 94 -5.09 3.57 -10.79
N GLU A 95 -5.30 2.91 -9.65
CA GLU A 95 -5.89 3.52 -8.45
C GLU A 95 -5.23 2.96 -7.19
N ILE A 96 -5.27 3.73 -6.10
CA ILE A 96 -4.83 3.24 -4.79
C ILE A 96 -5.79 2.15 -4.31
N GLY A 97 -7.10 2.33 -4.46
CA GLY A 97 -8.06 1.25 -4.24
C GLY A 97 -8.14 0.76 -2.78
N LEU A 98 -7.96 1.63 -1.79
CA LEU A 98 -8.13 1.32 -0.36
C LEU A 98 -9.42 1.98 0.17
N PRO A 99 -10.62 1.54 -0.25
CA PRO A 99 -11.88 2.28 -0.03
C PRO A 99 -12.34 2.32 1.43
N LYS A 100 -11.76 1.48 2.30
CA LYS A 100 -12.12 1.42 3.73
C LYS A 100 -11.02 1.96 4.64
N LEU A 101 -9.91 2.44 4.09
CA LEU A 101 -8.84 3.04 4.86
C LEU A 101 -9.34 4.34 5.46
N THR A 102 -9.44 4.38 6.79
CA THR A 102 -9.91 5.55 7.54
C THR A 102 -8.85 6.13 8.43
N THR A 103 -7.78 5.39 8.71
CA THR A 103 -6.82 5.78 9.74
C THR A 103 -5.40 5.33 9.42
N ILE A 104 -4.48 6.28 9.48
CA ILE A 104 -3.04 6.05 9.62
C ILE A 104 -2.64 6.68 10.95
N ILE A 105 -2.23 5.84 11.92
CA ILE A 105 -2.04 6.28 13.31
C ILE A 105 -0.76 7.09 13.47
N ASN A 106 0.34 6.65 12.86
CA ASN A 106 1.64 7.30 12.91
C ASN A 106 2.32 7.24 11.54
N GLY A 107 3.14 8.23 11.23
CA GLY A 107 3.88 8.34 9.97
C GLY A 107 3.07 8.91 8.80
N GLY A 108 3.80 9.39 7.80
CA GLY A 108 3.25 10.04 6.62
C GLY A 108 2.79 9.09 5.51
N VAL A 109 2.37 9.70 4.39
CA VAL A 109 2.03 9.01 3.13
C VAL A 109 2.98 9.44 2.01
N ARG A 110 3.62 8.47 1.33
CA ARG A 110 4.47 8.71 0.16
C ARG A 110 3.94 7.96 -1.06
N ILE A 111 3.53 8.70 -2.09
CA ILE A 111 3.00 8.17 -3.35
C ILE A 111 3.72 8.83 -4.51
N MET A 112 4.72 8.16 -5.07
CA MET A 112 5.63 8.78 -6.05
C MET A 112 5.91 7.87 -7.24
N ASP A 113 6.13 8.46 -8.41
CA ASP A 113 6.55 7.80 -9.65
C ASP A 113 5.66 6.61 -10.07
N ASN A 114 4.35 6.69 -9.84
CA ASN A 114 3.39 5.67 -10.30
C ASN A 114 2.75 6.12 -11.62
N THR A 115 3.30 5.65 -12.75
CA THR A 115 3.08 6.25 -14.08
C THR A 115 1.64 6.25 -14.58
N GLN A 116 0.82 5.28 -14.15
CA GLN A 116 -0.60 5.18 -14.54
C GLN A 116 -1.57 5.57 -13.41
N LEU A 117 -1.05 6.00 -12.26
CA LEU A 117 -1.88 6.21 -11.07
C LEU A 117 -2.76 7.44 -11.26
N CYS A 118 -4.06 7.18 -11.31
CA CYS A 118 -5.11 8.18 -11.36
C CYS A 118 -5.73 8.35 -9.97
N TYR A 119 -6.43 9.46 -9.77
CA TYR A 119 -7.28 9.74 -8.61
C TYR A 119 -6.60 9.87 -7.23
N SER A 120 -5.29 9.63 -7.09
CA SER A 120 -4.56 9.88 -5.83
C SER A 120 -4.71 11.32 -5.33
N ARG A 121 -4.90 12.27 -6.25
CA ARG A 121 -5.15 13.70 -5.99
C ARG A 121 -6.49 14.04 -5.33
N TYR A 122 -7.46 13.13 -5.34
CA TYR A 122 -8.80 13.38 -4.77
C TYR A 122 -8.96 12.79 -3.36
N ILE A 123 -7.90 12.19 -2.82
CA ILE A 123 -7.89 11.65 -1.46
C ILE A 123 -7.32 12.72 -0.54
N ASP A 124 -8.14 13.18 0.40
CA ASP A 124 -7.69 14.07 1.46
C ASP A 124 -7.00 13.27 2.57
N TRP A 125 -5.69 13.08 2.41
CA TRP A 125 -4.87 12.34 3.37
C TRP A 125 -4.83 12.99 4.76
N SER A 126 -5.08 14.30 4.86
CA SER A 126 -5.11 15.00 6.15
C SER A 126 -6.24 14.51 7.06
N GLN A 127 -7.33 13.98 6.48
CA GLN A 127 -8.45 13.39 7.23
C GLN A 127 -8.18 11.94 7.67
N ILE A 128 -7.17 11.30 7.10
CA ILE A 128 -6.83 9.89 7.37
C ILE A 128 -5.68 9.81 8.38
N LEU A 129 -4.76 10.77 8.34
CA LEU A 129 -3.62 10.87 9.27
C LEU A 129 -4.07 11.43 10.62
N ILE A 130 -3.78 10.70 11.70
CA ILE A 130 -4.12 11.11 13.07
C ILE A 130 -2.89 11.56 13.86
N GLY A 131 -1.73 10.97 13.56
CA GLY A 131 -0.48 11.19 14.28
C GLY A 131 0.16 12.56 14.03
N PRO A 132 1.15 12.94 14.85
CA PRO A 132 1.86 14.22 14.71
C PRO A 132 2.70 14.29 13.43
N ALA A 133 3.12 13.13 12.90
CA ALA A 133 3.76 13.01 11.61
C ALA A 133 2.69 12.97 10.52
N ASN A 134 2.54 14.08 9.79
CA ASN A 134 1.54 14.26 8.74
C ASN A 134 2.17 14.57 7.37
N ASP A 135 3.42 14.17 7.16
CA ASP A 135 4.13 14.36 5.90
C ASP A 135 3.40 13.63 4.77
N ILE A 136 2.86 14.40 3.84
CA ILE A 136 2.22 13.87 2.63
C ILE A 136 3.15 14.23 1.48
N LEU A 137 3.73 13.22 0.83
CA LEU A 137 4.54 13.38 -0.37
C LEU A 137 3.89 12.60 -1.50
N THR A 138 3.12 13.29 -2.33
CA THR A 138 2.54 12.70 -3.54
C THR A 138 3.15 13.35 -4.77
N ASP A 139 3.08 12.72 -5.96
CA ASP A 139 3.56 13.31 -7.22
C ASP A 139 2.98 14.72 -7.51
N GLN A 140 1.89 15.11 -6.83
CA GLN A 140 1.33 16.47 -6.88
C GLN A 140 2.20 17.51 -6.15
N ASN A 141 2.89 17.15 -5.07
CA ASN A 141 3.72 18.07 -4.27
C ASN A 141 5.06 18.41 -4.94
N LYS A 142 5.38 17.80 -6.10
CA LYS A 142 6.50 18.23 -6.96
C LYS A 142 6.29 19.63 -7.58
N GLY A 143 5.09 20.22 -7.45
CA GLY A 143 4.74 21.52 -8.06
C GLY A 143 4.88 22.77 -7.17
N THR A 144 5.32 22.65 -5.91
CA THR A 144 5.45 23.82 -4.99
C THR A 144 6.88 24.25 -4.68
N ASP A 145 7.89 23.57 -5.22
CA ASP A 145 9.31 23.95 -5.10
C ASP A 145 9.95 24.11 -6.50
N SER A 146 9.48 25.08 -7.29
CA SER A 146 10.17 25.56 -8.49
C SER A 146 9.96 27.06 -8.67
#